data_AF-A0A7W8UTD3-F1
#
_entry.id   AF-A0A7W8UTD3-F1
#
_cell.length_a   1.000
_cell.length_b   1.000
_cell.length_c   1.000
_cell.angle_alpha   90.00
_cell.angle_beta   90.00
_cell.angle_gamma   90.00
#
_symmetry.space_group_name_H-M   'P 1'
#
loop_
_entity.id
_entity.type
_entity.pdbx_description
1 polymer ?
#
loop_
_entity_poly.entity_id
_entity_poly.type
_entity_poly.pdbx_seq_one_letter_code
_entity_poly.pdbx_strand_id
1 'polypeptide(L)'
;MTSLPRIALGALAAACCFASVAALAQPYDSTAPLTRAQVRAEVIEWQRAGYDQSDDWSHYPESALRAGAIVAQRRAETATPAGGARH
;
A
#
# COMPACT_ATOMS: atom_id res chain seq x y z
N MET A 1 26.09 22.96 20.34
CA MET A 1 24.79 23.27 19.72
C MET A 1 24.51 22.28 18.58
N THR A 2 24.22 21.01 18.89
CA THR A 2 24.03 19.97 17.85
C THR A 2 22.88 18.99 18.18
N SER A 3 22.02 19.33 19.15
CA SER A 3 20.96 18.45 19.65
C SER A 3 19.66 18.54 18.84
N LEU A 4 19.30 19.75 18.38
CA LEU A 4 18.14 19.99 17.51
C LEU A 4 18.13 19.17 16.20
N PRO A 5 19.22 19.08 15.41
CA PRO A 5 19.21 18.29 14.18
C PRO A 5 19.13 16.77 14.46
N ARG A 6 19.61 16.30 15.61
CA ARG A 6 19.53 14.89 16.01
C ARG A 6 18.12 14.48 16.41
N ILE A 7 17.39 15.36 17.09
CA ILE A 7 15.98 15.12 17.43
C ILE A 7 15.12 15.13 16.17
N ALA A 8 15.36 16.06 15.23
CA ALA A 8 14.65 16.09 13.95
C ALA A 8 14.94 14.84 13.10
N LEU A 9 16.20 14.42 13.01
CA LEU A 9 16.59 13.19 12.30
C LEU A 9 16.01 11.94 12.97
N GLY A 10 15.99 11.89 14.31
CA GLY A 10 15.37 10.81 15.07
C GLY A 10 13.86 10.71 14.86
N ALA A 11 13.15 11.85 14.83
CA ALA A 11 11.72 11.90 14.54
C ALA A 11 11.40 11.46 13.10
N LEU A 12 12.22 11.87 12.11
CA LEU A 12 12.08 11.44 10.70
C LEU A 12 12.34 9.92 10.55
N ALA A 13 13.37 9.40 11.21
CA ALA A 13 13.68 7.97 11.19
C ALA A 13 12.57 7.13 11.82
N ALA A 14 12.02 7.59 12.96
CA ALA A 14 10.88 6.93 13.59
C ALA A 14 9.65 6.90 12.65
N ALA A 15 9.30 8.03 12.04
CA ALA A 15 8.18 8.09 11.08
C ALA A 15 8.36 7.15 9.88
N CYS A 16 9.59 7.02 9.37
CA CYS A 16 9.90 6.11 8.26
C CYS A 16 9.73 4.63 8.64
N CYS A 17 10.04 4.25 9.87
CA CYS A 17 9.83 2.87 10.36
C CYS A 17 8.35 2.50 10.53
N PHE A 18 7.48 3.44 10.86
CA PHE A 18 6.03 3.17 11.04
C PHE A 18 5.26 3.04 9.72
N ALA A 19 5.74 3.64 8.63
CA ALA A 19 5.10 3.52 7.31
C ALA A 19 5.07 2.06 6.81
N SER A 20 6.12 1.29 7.09
CA SER A 20 6.24 -0.11 6.66
C SER A 20 5.24 -1.04 7.33
N VAL A 21 4.85 -0.73 8.57
CA VAL A 21 3.95 -1.59 9.36
C VAL A 21 2.52 -1.51 8.86
N ALA A 22 2.08 -0.36 8.32
CA ALA A 22 0.72 -0.17 7.81
C ALA A 22 0.43 -1.00 6.54
N ALA A 23 1.43 -1.20 5.68
CA ALA A 23 1.31 -2.07 4.51
C ALA A 23 1.21 -3.55 4.90
N LEU A 24 1.86 -3.94 6.00
CA LEU A 24 1.84 -5.30 6.56
C LEU A 24 0.64 -5.56 7.48
N ALA A 25 -0.02 -4.50 7.97
CA ALA A 25 -1.15 -4.59 8.90
C ALA A 25 -2.52 -4.66 8.20
N GLN A 26 -2.57 -4.80 6.87
CA GLN A 26 -3.83 -5.04 6.17
C GLN A 26 -4.47 -6.33 6.73
N PRO A 27 -5.67 -6.26 7.35
CA PRO A 27 -6.31 -7.43 7.91
C PRO A 27 -6.53 -8.46 6.80
N TYR A 28 -5.87 -9.62 6.90
CA TYR A 28 -6.23 -10.76 6.08
C TYR A 28 -7.53 -11.34 6.64
N ASP A 29 -8.66 -10.92 6.06
CA ASP A 29 -9.96 -11.48 6.40
C ASP A 29 -10.10 -12.86 5.76
N SER A 30 -9.81 -13.90 6.55
CA SER A 30 -9.86 -15.30 6.13
C SER A 30 -11.28 -15.87 6.12
N THR A 31 -12.30 -15.09 6.49
CA THR A 31 -13.66 -15.60 6.73
C THR A 31 -14.48 -15.82 5.45
N ALA A 32 -14.03 -15.30 4.30
CA ALA A 32 -14.65 -15.55 3.01
C ALA A 32 -13.59 -15.77 1.91
N PRO A 33 -13.53 -16.95 1.27
CA PRO A 33 -12.63 -17.15 0.14
C PRO A 33 -13.04 -16.26 -1.04
N LEU A 34 -12.06 -15.65 -1.70
CA LEU A 34 -12.31 -14.84 -2.90
C LEU A 34 -12.85 -15.72 -4.03
N THR A 35 -13.83 -15.19 -4.76
CA THR A 35 -14.29 -15.80 -6.00
C THR A 35 -13.23 -15.68 -7.09
N ARG A 36 -13.24 -16.59 -8.07
CA ARG A 36 -12.34 -16.50 -9.24
C ARG A 36 -12.47 -15.16 -9.98
N ALA A 37 -13.67 -14.59 -10.01
CA ALA A 37 -13.91 -13.28 -10.61
C ALA A 37 -13.20 -12.16 -9.85
N GLN A 38 -13.27 -12.18 -8.51
CA GLN A 38 -12.59 -11.20 -7.65
C GLN A 38 -11.07 -11.30 -7.79
N VAL A 39 -10.50 -12.52 -7.72
CA VAL A 39 -9.05 -12.72 -7.89
C VAL A 39 -8.56 -12.17 -9.24
N ARG A 40 -9.30 -12.40 -10.32
CA ARG A 40 -8.95 -11.85 -11.65
C ARG A 40 -9.02 -10.32 -11.65
N ALA A 41 -10.02 -9.72 -11.02
CA ALA A 41 -10.14 -8.28 -10.92
C ALA A 41 -8.97 -7.66 -10.15
N GLU A 42 -8.57 -8.26 -9.03
CA GLU A 42 -7.41 -7.84 -8.26
C GLU A 42 -6.11 -7.96 -9.08
N VAL A 43 -5.89 -9.06 -9.78
CA VAL A 43 -4.71 -9.22 -10.64
C VAL A 43 -4.66 -8.14 -11.72
N ILE A 44 -5.79 -7.81 -12.35
CA ILE A 44 -5.87 -6.72 -13.34
C ILE A 44 -5.55 -5.36 -12.70
N GLU A 45 -6.01 -5.11 -11.46
CA GLU A 45 -5.71 -3.88 -10.72
C GLU A 45 -4.20 -3.72 -10.49
N TRP A 46 -3.53 -4.80 -10.11
CA TRP A 46 -2.08 -4.84 -9.92
C TRP A 46 -1.32 -4.67 -11.24
N GLN A 47 -1.77 -5.28 -12.33
CA GLN A 47 -1.21 -5.06 -13.67
C GLN A 47 -1.32 -3.60 -14.11
N ARG A 48 -2.45 -2.95 -13.83
CA ARG A 48 -2.64 -1.50 -14.06
C ARG A 48 -1.78 -0.63 -13.14
N ALA A 49 -1.25 -1.18 -12.05
CA ALA A 49 -0.26 -0.53 -11.20
C ALA A 49 1.19 -0.79 -11.66
N GLY A 50 1.38 -1.52 -12.77
CA GLY A 50 2.68 -1.84 -13.34
C GLY A 50 3.31 -3.12 -12.80
N TYR A 51 2.54 -3.98 -12.14
CA TYR A 51 3.01 -5.29 -11.69
C TYR A 51 2.93 -6.32 -12.82
N ASP A 52 4.05 -6.95 -13.15
CA ASP A 52 4.12 -8.06 -14.09
C ASP A 52 4.70 -9.29 -13.40
N GLN A 53 3.87 -10.32 -13.18
CA GLN A 53 4.26 -11.57 -12.54
C GLN A 53 5.23 -12.40 -13.39
N SER A 54 5.25 -12.22 -14.71
CA SER A 54 6.07 -13.02 -15.62
C SER A 54 7.54 -12.64 -15.60
N ASP A 55 7.84 -11.38 -15.27
CA ASP A 55 9.20 -10.82 -15.16
C ASP A 55 9.60 -10.46 -13.71
N ASP A 56 8.72 -10.75 -12.75
CA ASP A 56 8.88 -10.31 -11.36
C ASP A 56 10.12 -10.90 -10.68
N TRP A 57 10.55 -12.09 -11.07
CA TRP A 57 11.68 -12.80 -10.45
C TRP A 57 12.98 -11.96 -10.39
N SER A 58 13.18 -11.04 -11.35
CA SER A 58 14.34 -10.16 -11.40
C SER A 58 14.23 -8.91 -10.53
N HIS A 59 13.00 -8.48 -10.22
CA HIS A 59 12.71 -7.19 -9.58
C HIS A 59 12.00 -7.33 -8.23
N TYR A 60 11.66 -8.56 -7.85
CA TYR A 60 11.09 -8.88 -6.56
C TYR A 60 12.10 -8.60 -5.43
N PRO A 61 11.68 -7.97 -4.32
CA PRO A 61 10.31 -7.60 -3.96
C PRO A 61 9.85 -6.20 -4.42
N GLU A 62 10.71 -5.40 -5.05
CA GLU A 62 10.50 -3.96 -5.22
C GLU A 62 9.36 -3.60 -6.18
N SER A 63 9.19 -4.38 -7.24
CA SER A 63 8.04 -4.32 -8.15
C SER A 63 6.71 -4.56 -7.42
N ALA A 64 6.65 -5.60 -6.58
CA ALA A 64 5.47 -5.94 -5.80
C ALA A 64 5.13 -4.86 -4.76
N LEU A 65 6.12 -4.36 -4.03
CA LEU A 65 5.94 -3.29 -3.05
C LEU A 65 5.46 -1.99 -3.69
N ARG A 66 6.06 -1.59 -4.83
CA ARG A 66 5.65 -0.39 -5.57
C ARG A 66 4.21 -0.49 -6.07
N ALA A 67 3.86 -1.61 -6.72
CA ALA A 67 2.51 -1.82 -7.22
C ALA A 67 1.49 -1.85 -6.09
N GLY A 68 1.81 -2.52 -4.98
CA GLY A 68 0.98 -2.56 -3.77
C GLY A 68 0.70 -1.17 -3.20
N ALA A 69 1.70 -0.29 -3.15
CA ALA A 69 1.53 1.09 -2.69
C ALA A 69 0.57 1.88 -3.59
N ILE A 70 0.69 1.75 -4.92
CA ILE A 70 -0.20 2.39 -5.89
C ILE A 70 -1.64 1.86 -5.76
N VAL A 71 -1.82 0.55 -5.61
CA VAL A 71 -3.13 -0.09 -5.41
C VAL A 71 -3.78 0.42 -4.12
N ALA A 72 -3.03 0.45 -3.02
CA ALA A 72 -3.53 0.95 -1.74
C ALA A 72 -3.98 2.42 -1.83
N GLN A 73 -3.19 3.26 -2.50
CA GLN A 73 -3.54 4.66 -2.74
C GLN A 73 -4.86 4.78 -3.54
N ARG A 74 -4.98 4.08 -4.66
CA ARG A 74 -6.20 4.09 -5.50
C ARG A 74 -7.43 3.65 -4.72
N ARG A 75 -7.30 2.60 -3.90
CA ARG A 75 -8.39 2.12 -3.04
C ARG A 75 -8.79 3.17 -2.00
N ALA A 76 -7.84 3.84 -1.38
CA ALA A 76 -8.12 4.93 -0.43
C ALA A 76 -8.83 6.12 -1.10
N GLU A 77 -8.44 6.48 -2.34
CA GLU A 77 -9.12 7.50 -3.15
C GLU A 77 -10.58 7.10 -3.45
N THR A 78 -10.83 5.84 -3.82
CA THR A 78 -12.20 5.35 -4.07
C THR A 78 -13.04 5.15 -2.81
N ALA A 79 -12.41 4.85 -1.68
CA ALA A 79 -13.08 4.66 -0.39
C ALA A 79 -13.50 5.97 0.29
N THR A 80 -13.10 7.12 -0.28
CA THR A 80 -13.55 8.45 0.16
C THR A 80 -14.72 8.93 -0.70
N PRO A 81 -16.00 8.62 -0.37
CA PRO A 81 -17.13 9.34 -0.96
C PRO A 81 -17.17 10.75 -0.39
N ALA A 82 -17.64 11.70 -1.20
CA ALA A 82 -18.01 13.06 -0.83
C ALA A 82 -19.04 13.10 0.33
N GLY A 83 -18.56 12.96 1.56
CA GLY A 83 -19.35 12.97 2.80
C GLY A 83 -19.03 14.18 3.67
N GLY A 84 -19.13 15.38 3.09
CA GLY A 84 -18.84 16.64 3.79
C GLY A 84 -19.74 17.79 3.37
N ALA A 85 -21.00 17.52 2.99
CA ALA A 85 -21.94 18.59 2.65
C ALA A 85 -23.40 18.21 2.88
N ARG A 86 -23.82 17.83 4.11
CA ARG A 86 -25.23 17.89 4.57
C ARG A 86 -25.29 17.96 6.11
N HIS A 87 -26.01 18.98 6.59
CA HIS A 87 -26.40 19.35 7.97
C HIS A 87 -25.52 20.42 8.64
#